data_AF-A0A932NXG4-F1
#
_entry.id   AF-A0A932NXG4-F1
#
_cell.length_a   1.000
_cell.length_b   1.000
_cell.length_c   1.000
_cell.angle_alpha   90.00
_cell.angle_beta   90.00
_cell.angle_gamma   90.00
#
_symmetry.space_group_name_H-M   'P 1'
#
loop_
_entity.id
_entity.type
_entity.pdbx_description
1 polymer ?
#
loop_
_entity_poly.entity_id
_entity_poly.type
_entity_poly.pdbx_seq_one_letter_code
_entity_poly.pdbx_strand_id
1 'polypeptide(L)'
;MERSSHDGGLSPQQKIAYAEYLFKNNGEHGRYEGTVEVAKDALEDIDRLSREERLRVFVLLMQCPQGRLTAVQKKYADRDTVAPADDVPAEKWMNEYLLRTYHGFPHEDTTGLLNDAEMVIKKEDISDRDRRFAHVLLCAYGGDGKQIEQSLDWLLEHGDEFSITEGFRRSVNRMNGRWRAQMKIDQALQKVRHPLLRARLLARRLEIYVKMFCEQTKAYDPKVNEQKGVIMEAIRDAFSTIKKTSGAIEPQVSSYFYMGLLYAEESKNESARTMFAKAIEIAEVYGLSGLADKARTEIHRVSQLE
;
A
#
# COMPACT_ATOMS: atom_id res chain seq x y z
N MET A 1 -23.64 -19.39 19.20
CA MET A 1 -22.24 -19.80 19.40
C MET A 1 -21.47 -18.55 19.79
N GLU A 2 -21.45 -18.26 21.08
CA GLU A 2 -20.57 -17.24 21.65
C GLU A 2 -19.15 -17.81 21.59
N ARG A 3 -18.27 -17.19 20.81
CA ARG A 3 -16.83 -17.42 20.98
C ARG A 3 -16.49 -16.79 22.32
N SER A 4 -16.42 -17.59 23.37
CA SER A 4 -15.85 -17.17 24.64
C SER A 4 -14.44 -16.64 24.35
N SER A 5 -14.19 -15.39 24.71
CA SER A 5 -12.89 -14.73 24.59
C SER A 5 -11.84 -15.60 25.28
N HIS A 6 -11.00 -16.26 24.49
CA HIS A 6 -9.85 -17.05 24.98
C HIS A 6 -8.68 -16.16 25.40
N ASP A 7 -8.90 -14.86 25.61
CA ASP A 7 -7.83 -13.89 25.85
C ASP A 7 -7.47 -13.76 27.33
N GLY A 8 -7.48 -14.86 28.09
CA GLY A 8 -6.76 -15.05 29.36
C GLY A 8 -6.81 -13.95 30.45
N GLY A 9 -7.68 -12.96 30.37
CA GLY A 9 -7.67 -11.79 31.25
C GLY A 9 -6.51 -10.79 31.02
N LEU A 10 -5.91 -10.74 29.82
CA LEU A 10 -4.85 -9.76 29.55
C LEU A 10 -5.40 -8.33 29.55
N SER A 11 -4.71 -7.42 30.24
CA SER A 11 -4.94 -5.97 30.13
C SER A 11 -4.62 -5.46 28.72
N PRO A 12 -5.19 -4.32 28.27
CA PRO A 12 -4.84 -3.72 26.99
C PRO A 12 -3.33 -3.55 26.79
N GLN A 13 -2.59 -3.13 27.83
CA GLN A 13 -1.13 -2.99 27.79
C GLN A 13 -0.40 -4.30 27.51
N GLN A 14 -0.85 -5.38 28.16
CA GLN A 14 -0.29 -6.72 27.93
C GLN A 14 -0.60 -7.20 26.52
N LYS A 15 -1.78 -6.89 25.97
CA LYS A 15 -2.13 -7.19 24.57
C LYS A 15 -1.20 -6.43 23.60
N ILE A 16 -0.90 -5.15 23.85
CA ILE A 16 0.06 -4.37 23.03
C ILE A 16 1.44 -5.02 23.05
N ALA A 17 1.97 -5.30 24.25
CA ALA A 17 3.29 -5.93 24.40
C ALA A 17 3.34 -7.31 23.74
N TYR A 18 2.25 -8.09 23.84
CA TYR A 18 2.16 -9.41 23.21
C TYR A 18 2.07 -9.31 21.69
N ALA A 19 1.32 -8.36 21.13
CA ALA A 19 1.27 -8.13 19.69
C ALA A 19 2.65 -7.72 19.14
N GLU A 20 3.39 -6.87 19.85
CA GLU A 20 4.78 -6.53 19.49
C GLU A 20 5.72 -7.73 19.56
N TYR A 21 5.55 -8.59 20.58
CA TYR A 21 6.30 -9.83 20.70
C TYR A 21 6.04 -10.75 19.51
N LEU A 22 4.77 -10.98 19.15
CA LEU A 22 4.39 -11.81 18.00
C LEU A 22 4.97 -11.27 16.69
N PHE A 23 4.89 -9.96 16.48
CA PHE A 23 5.43 -9.31 15.29
C PHE A 23 6.96 -9.43 15.16
N LYS A 24 7.68 -9.39 16.27
CA LYS A 24 9.14 -9.50 16.31
C LYS A 24 9.63 -10.94 16.20
N ASN A 25 8.97 -11.88 16.87
CA ASN A 25 9.49 -13.23 17.09
C ASN A 25 8.90 -14.30 16.17
N ASN A 26 7.72 -14.07 15.58
CA ASN A 26 7.22 -15.00 14.57
C ASN A 26 7.98 -14.79 13.25
N GLY A 27 8.30 -15.90 12.56
CA GLY A 27 8.91 -15.84 11.23
C GLY A 27 8.06 -15.07 10.22
N GLU A 28 8.62 -14.74 9.05
CA GLU A 28 8.00 -13.83 8.05
C GLU A 28 6.54 -14.15 7.71
N HIS A 29 6.15 -15.44 7.73
CA HIS A 29 4.77 -15.88 7.50
C HIS A 29 3.87 -15.81 8.74
N GLY A 30 4.41 -16.04 9.95
CA GLY A 30 3.66 -15.99 11.21
C GLY A 30 3.62 -14.61 11.86
N ARG A 31 4.44 -13.65 11.41
CA ARG A 31 4.54 -12.29 11.97
C ARG A 31 3.22 -11.54 11.97
N TYR A 32 2.36 -11.80 11.00
CA TYR A 32 1.10 -11.06 10.82
C TYR A 32 -0.10 -11.80 11.41
N GLU A 33 -0.06 -13.13 11.40
CA GLU A 33 -1.10 -13.99 11.95
C GLU A 33 -1.05 -13.90 13.48
N GLY A 34 -2.22 -13.73 14.12
CA GLY A 34 -2.34 -13.44 15.56
C GLY A 34 -1.98 -12.00 15.94
N THR A 35 -0.92 -11.40 15.38
CA THR A 35 -0.55 -10.01 15.68
C THR A 35 -1.69 -9.03 15.42
N VAL A 36 -2.37 -9.16 14.28
CA VAL A 36 -3.50 -8.27 13.92
C VAL A 36 -4.68 -8.48 14.86
N GLU A 37 -4.96 -9.71 15.26
CA GLU A 37 -6.07 -10.04 16.15
C GLU A 37 -5.84 -9.44 17.54
N VAL A 38 -4.68 -9.71 18.14
CA VAL A 38 -4.30 -9.17 19.46
C VAL A 38 -4.22 -7.63 19.43
N ALA A 39 -3.69 -7.05 18.36
CA ALA A 39 -3.63 -5.60 18.21
C ALA A 39 -5.02 -4.97 18.07
N LYS A 40 -5.95 -5.60 17.35
CA LYS A 40 -7.34 -5.11 17.24
C LYS A 40 -8.10 -5.25 18.55
N ASP A 41 -7.89 -6.35 19.26
CA ASP A 41 -8.44 -6.60 20.58
C ASP A 41 -7.95 -5.55 21.61
N ALA A 42 -6.67 -5.16 21.55
CA ALA A 42 -6.17 -4.03 22.35
C ALA A 42 -6.89 -2.69 22.03
N LEU A 43 -7.40 -2.51 20.81
CA LEU A 43 -8.13 -1.30 20.40
C LEU A 43 -9.65 -1.36 20.68
N GLU A 44 -10.19 -2.44 21.25
CA GLU A 44 -11.59 -2.44 21.70
C GLU A 44 -11.79 -1.46 22.85
N ASP A 45 -10.77 -1.30 23.69
CA ASP A 45 -10.70 -0.35 24.82
C ASP A 45 -9.87 0.91 24.47
N ILE A 46 -9.95 1.40 23.22
CA ILE A 46 -9.09 2.48 22.70
C ILE A 46 -9.10 3.77 23.56
N ASP A 47 -10.21 4.06 24.24
CA ASP A 47 -10.36 5.21 25.15
C ASP A 47 -9.53 5.09 26.43
N ARG A 48 -9.20 3.87 26.84
CA ARG A 48 -8.37 3.60 28.03
C ARG A 48 -6.88 3.65 27.75
N LEU A 49 -6.50 3.68 26.47
CA LEU A 49 -5.10 3.76 26.06
C LEU A 49 -4.61 5.21 26.12
N SER A 50 -3.36 5.40 26.51
CA SER A 50 -2.62 6.65 26.32
C SER A 50 -2.35 6.90 24.82
N ARG A 51 -1.95 8.14 24.49
CA ARG A 51 -1.52 8.50 23.13
C ARG A 51 -0.39 7.60 22.63
N GLU A 52 0.62 7.38 23.47
CA GLU A 52 1.78 6.57 23.12
C GLU A 52 1.40 5.11 22.83
N GLU A 53 0.54 4.51 23.67
CA GLU A 53 0.05 3.16 23.46
C GLU A 53 -0.76 3.03 22.16
N ARG A 54 -1.65 3.99 21.86
CA ARG A 54 -2.40 3.98 20.59
C ARG A 54 -1.48 4.08 19.38
N LEU A 55 -0.50 4.99 19.41
CA LEU A 55 0.47 5.15 18.32
C LEU A 55 1.28 3.87 18.09
N ARG A 56 1.72 3.18 19.15
CA ARG A 56 2.39 1.89 19.04
C ARG A 56 1.54 0.84 18.32
N VAL A 57 0.26 0.73 18.68
CA VAL A 57 -0.66 -0.21 18.03
C VAL A 57 -0.95 0.18 16.58
N PHE A 58 -1.14 1.47 16.30
CA PHE A 58 -1.39 1.92 14.94
C PHE A 58 -0.19 1.68 14.02
N VAL A 59 1.03 1.95 14.49
CA VAL A 59 2.26 1.66 13.74
C VAL A 59 2.42 0.16 13.49
N LEU A 60 2.05 -0.68 14.47
CA LEU A 60 2.05 -2.13 14.32
C LEU A 60 1.04 -2.59 13.25
N LEU A 61 -0.20 -2.11 13.34
CA LEU A 61 -1.27 -2.44 12.39
C LEU A 61 -0.97 -1.93 10.98
N MET A 62 -0.34 -0.77 10.83
CA MET A 62 0.11 -0.24 9.53
C MET A 62 1.03 -1.21 8.81
N GLN A 63 1.98 -1.83 9.54
CA GLN A 63 2.93 -2.80 9.00
C GLN A 63 2.28 -4.14 8.67
N CYS A 64 1.12 -4.43 9.25
CA CYS A 64 0.35 -5.63 8.99
C CYS A 64 -0.57 -5.45 7.77
N PRO A 65 -0.48 -6.29 6.73
CA PRO A 65 -1.27 -6.11 5.51
C PRO A 65 -2.79 -6.11 5.70
N GLN A 66 -3.29 -6.72 6.78
CA GLN A 66 -4.70 -6.77 7.18
C GLN A 66 -5.07 -5.79 8.31
N GLY A 67 -4.10 -5.04 8.85
CA GLY A 67 -4.28 -4.13 9.97
C GLY A 67 -4.95 -2.81 9.59
N ARG A 68 -6.14 -2.87 8.98
CA ARG A 68 -6.93 -1.67 8.67
C ARG A 68 -7.60 -1.13 9.93
N LEU A 69 -7.48 0.18 10.13
CA LEU A 69 -8.20 0.91 11.17
C LEU A 69 -9.67 1.12 10.79
N THR A 70 -10.57 0.98 11.77
CA THR A 70 -11.98 1.35 11.64
C THR A 70 -12.15 2.86 11.51
N ALA A 71 -13.33 3.34 11.12
CA ALA A 71 -13.62 4.78 11.05
C ALA A 71 -13.43 5.48 12.40
N VAL A 72 -13.76 4.81 13.51
CA VAL A 72 -13.54 5.32 14.86
C VAL A 72 -12.05 5.41 15.15
N GLN A 73 -11.30 4.32 14.95
CA GLN A 73 -9.86 4.28 15.18
C GLN A 73 -9.09 5.30 14.34
N LYS A 74 -9.53 5.55 13.09
CA LYS A 74 -8.96 6.60 12.23
C LYS A 74 -9.09 8.00 12.83
N LYS A 75 -10.17 8.30 13.56
CA LYS A 75 -10.31 9.60 14.26
C LYS A 75 -9.26 9.76 15.37
N TYR A 76 -8.99 8.69 16.13
CA TYR A 76 -7.91 8.69 17.12
C TYR A 76 -6.55 8.83 16.46
N ALA A 77 -6.30 8.09 15.38
CA ALA A 77 -5.04 8.16 14.65
C ALA A 77 -4.81 9.56 14.07
N ASP A 78 -5.82 10.20 13.48
CA ASP A 78 -5.70 11.56 12.95
C ASP A 78 -5.39 12.56 14.06
N ARG A 79 -6.11 12.51 15.18
CA ARG A 79 -5.86 13.37 16.36
C ARG A 79 -4.47 13.14 16.96
N ASP A 80 -4.07 11.89 17.12
CA ASP A 80 -2.86 11.53 17.86
C ASP A 80 -1.58 11.75 17.03
N THR A 81 -1.70 11.89 15.71
CA THR A 81 -0.56 12.13 14.79
C THR A 81 -0.41 13.59 14.36
N VAL A 82 -1.20 14.52 14.91
CA VAL A 82 -0.98 15.96 14.68
C VAL A 82 0.39 16.33 15.22
N ALA A 83 1.16 17.10 14.44
CA ALA A 83 2.55 17.47 14.71
C ALA A 83 2.76 17.93 16.17
N PRO A 84 3.92 17.61 16.79
CA PRO A 84 4.24 18.02 18.14
C PRO A 84 4.57 19.52 18.16
N ALA A 85 4.84 20.03 19.36
CA ALA A 85 5.71 21.20 19.50
C ALA A 85 7.10 20.97 18.87
N ASP A 86 7.81 22.05 18.53
CA ASP A 86 9.07 22.08 17.76
C ASP A 86 10.26 21.26 18.34
N ASP A 87 10.09 20.56 19.46
CA ASP A 87 11.16 19.95 20.26
C ASP A 87 11.29 18.42 20.14
N VAL A 88 10.43 17.74 19.37
CA VAL A 88 10.49 16.27 19.30
C VAL A 88 11.42 15.78 18.18
N PRO A 89 12.31 14.80 18.46
CA PRO A 89 13.24 14.28 17.45
C PRO A 89 12.52 13.76 16.20
N ALA A 90 13.07 14.08 15.03
CA ALA A 90 12.54 13.70 13.72
C ALA A 90 12.20 12.21 13.61
N GLU A 91 13.01 11.33 14.20
CA GLU A 91 12.82 9.88 14.17
C GLU A 91 11.49 9.44 14.79
N LYS A 92 11.06 10.13 15.87
CA LYS A 92 9.80 9.81 16.54
C LYS A 92 8.61 10.20 15.66
N TRP A 93 8.73 11.29 14.91
CA TRP A 93 7.65 11.82 14.06
C TRP A 93 7.49 11.14 12.72
N MET A 94 8.56 10.55 12.18
CA MET A 94 8.49 9.83 10.91
C MET A 94 7.50 8.66 10.94
N ASN A 95 7.38 7.95 12.06
CA ASN A 95 6.38 6.90 12.23
C ASN A 95 4.95 7.47 12.15
N GLU A 96 4.73 8.60 12.81
CA GLU A 96 3.45 9.30 12.82
C GLU A 96 3.10 9.83 11.42
N TYR A 97 4.07 10.39 10.70
CA TYR A 97 3.89 10.82 9.31
C TYR A 97 3.59 9.65 8.37
N LEU A 98 4.34 8.56 8.49
CA LEU A 98 4.06 7.39 7.66
C LEU A 98 2.66 6.85 7.93
N LEU A 99 2.22 6.85 9.19
CA LEU A 99 0.87 6.46 9.60
C LEU A 99 -0.19 7.39 9.02
N ARG A 100 0.01 8.72 9.10
CA ARG A 100 -0.90 9.71 8.49
C ARG A 100 -1.11 9.44 7.02
N THR A 101 0.00 9.31 6.31
CA THR A 101 -0.01 9.18 4.87
C THR A 101 -0.50 7.80 4.42
N TYR A 102 -0.30 6.76 5.24
CA TYR A 102 -0.85 5.43 5.00
C TYR A 102 -2.37 5.41 5.12
N HIS A 103 -2.93 6.17 6.07
CA HIS A 103 -4.37 6.28 6.26
C HIS A 103 -5.04 7.42 5.47
N GLY A 104 -4.26 8.15 4.66
CA GLY A 104 -4.76 9.21 3.78
C GLY A 104 -5.13 10.50 4.52
N PHE A 105 -4.53 10.74 5.68
CA PHE A 105 -4.70 12.02 6.39
C PHE A 105 -3.89 13.11 5.68
N PRO A 106 -4.43 14.34 5.57
CA PRO A 106 -3.71 15.46 4.98
C PRO A 106 -2.48 15.82 5.83
N HIS A 107 -1.48 16.38 5.16
CA HIS A 107 -0.26 16.89 5.76
C HIS A 107 0.08 18.26 5.19
N GLU A 108 0.35 19.24 6.06
CA GLU A 108 0.53 20.64 5.66
C GLU A 108 1.97 20.96 5.22
N ASP A 109 2.98 20.39 5.89
CA ASP A 109 4.39 20.63 5.56
C ASP A 109 5.09 19.38 5.01
N THR A 110 5.10 19.23 3.69
CA THR A 110 5.86 18.15 3.04
C THR A 110 7.34 18.47 2.86
N THR A 111 7.75 19.74 2.99
CA THR A 111 9.14 20.15 2.76
C THR A 111 10.00 19.88 3.99
N GLY A 112 9.54 20.27 5.18
CA GLY A 112 10.22 19.94 6.44
C GLY A 112 10.41 18.43 6.60
N LEU A 113 9.35 17.66 6.30
CA LEU A 113 9.37 16.20 6.32
C LEU A 113 10.47 15.58 5.44
N LEU A 114 10.68 16.13 4.25
CA LEU A 114 11.71 15.62 3.34
C LEU A 114 13.12 15.92 3.86
N ASN A 115 13.34 17.12 4.40
CA ASN A 115 14.62 17.49 5.00
C ASN A 115 14.93 16.58 6.21
N ASP A 116 13.93 16.29 7.04
CA ASP A 116 14.07 15.39 8.18
C ASP A 116 14.39 13.96 7.74
N ALA A 117 13.69 13.44 6.73
CA ALA A 117 13.98 12.12 6.19
C ALA A 117 15.40 12.04 5.61
N GLU A 118 15.85 13.07 4.89
CA GLU A 118 17.22 13.17 4.38
C GLU A 118 18.27 13.26 5.48
N MET A 119 17.98 13.94 6.59
CA MET A 119 18.86 14.01 7.74
C MET A 119 18.97 12.63 8.41
N VAL A 120 17.85 11.93 8.59
CA VAL A 120 17.80 10.63 9.25
C VAL A 120 18.58 9.56 8.47
N ILE A 121 18.51 9.53 7.13
CA ILE A 121 19.31 8.57 6.34
C ILE A 121 20.83 8.81 6.43
N LYS A 122 21.26 10.04 6.78
CA LYS A 122 22.68 10.40 6.90
C LYS A 122 23.26 10.11 8.28
N LYS A 123 22.43 9.82 9.30
CA LYS A 123 22.90 9.49 10.65
C LYS A 123 23.51 8.08 10.69
N GLU A 124 24.69 7.96 11.29
CA GLU A 124 25.38 6.68 11.47
C GLU A 124 24.62 5.79 12.48
N ASP A 125 24.25 6.35 13.63
CA ASP A 125 23.61 5.63 14.75
C ASP A 125 22.07 5.60 14.68
N ILE A 126 21.51 5.38 13.48
CA ILE A 126 20.06 5.26 13.31
C ILE A 126 19.62 3.80 13.22
N SER A 127 18.45 3.49 13.79
CA SER A 127 17.88 2.16 13.64
C SER A 127 17.54 1.86 12.18
N ASP A 128 17.74 0.61 11.73
CA ASP A 128 17.38 0.21 10.36
C ASP A 128 15.90 0.46 10.06
N ARG A 129 15.03 0.35 11.07
CA ARG A 129 13.60 0.61 10.94
C ARG A 129 13.34 2.07 10.56
N ASP A 130 13.92 3.01 11.30
CA ASP A 130 13.68 4.43 11.07
C ASP A 130 14.31 4.86 9.73
N ARG A 131 15.47 4.28 9.37
CA ARG A 131 16.08 4.47 8.05
C ARG A 131 15.20 3.96 6.90
N ARG A 132 14.59 2.76 7.04
CA ARG A 132 13.61 2.24 6.06
C ARG A 132 12.43 3.20 5.89
N PHE A 133 11.90 3.72 6.99
CA PHE A 133 10.76 4.63 6.94
C PHE A 133 11.12 5.97 6.28
N ALA A 134 12.34 6.47 6.50
CA ALA A 134 12.86 7.62 5.77
C ALA A 134 12.81 7.41 4.26
N HIS A 135 13.34 6.28 3.78
CA HIS A 135 13.31 5.97 2.36
C HIS A 135 11.89 5.80 1.80
N VAL A 136 10.94 5.25 2.58
CA VAL A 136 9.52 5.19 2.16
C VAL A 136 8.92 6.59 2.01
N LEU A 137 9.25 7.53 2.91
CA LEU A 137 8.81 8.92 2.82
C LEU A 137 9.43 9.64 1.62
N LEU A 138 10.72 9.42 1.35
CA LEU A 138 11.39 9.95 0.15
C LEU A 138 10.75 9.40 -1.14
N CYS A 139 10.36 8.12 -1.18
CA CYS A 139 9.61 7.56 -2.29
C CYS A 139 8.24 8.25 -2.48
N ALA A 140 7.59 8.60 -1.37
CA ALA A 140 6.25 9.18 -1.36
C ALA A 140 6.22 10.66 -1.74
N TYR A 141 7.21 11.43 -1.28
CA TYR A 141 7.21 12.90 -1.37
C TYR A 141 8.42 13.49 -2.09
N GLY A 142 9.52 12.75 -2.25
CA GLY A 142 10.77 13.26 -2.84
C GLY A 142 10.56 13.85 -4.24
N GLY A 143 11.05 15.07 -4.47
CA GLY A 143 10.69 15.86 -5.66
C GLY A 143 11.37 15.42 -6.96
N ASP A 144 12.54 14.77 -6.87
CA ASP A 144 13.32 14.32 -8.02
C ASP A 144 13.15 12.80 -8.23
N GLY A 145 12.86 12.39 -9.47
CA GLY A 145 12.82 10.98 -9.86
C GLY A 145 14.12 10.23 -9.55
N LYS A 146 15.28 10.90 -9.57
CA LYS A 146 16.57 10.30 -9.19
C LYS A 146 16.63 9.96 -7.70
N GLN A 147 16.13 10.85 -6.83
CA GLN A 147 16.09 10.60 -5.38
C GLN A 147 15.14 9.43 -5.05
N ILE A 148 14.01 9.37 -5.75
CA ILE A 148 13.07 8.24 -5.65
C ILE A 148 13.76 6.94 -6.06
N GLU A 149 14.45 6.91 -7.20
CA GLU A 149 15.18 5.72 -7.67
C GLU A 149 16.25 5.28 -6.67
N GLN A 150 17.05 6.20 -6.13
CA GLN A 150 18.04 5.89 -5.09
C GLN A 150 17.41 5.28 -3.83
N SER A 151 16.26 5.82 -3.41
CA SER A 151 15.55 5.31 -2.24
C SER A 151 14.94 3.93 -2.49
N LEU A 152 14.41 3.68 -3.69
CA LEU A 152 13.92 2.35 -4.08
C LEU A 152 15.05 1.33 -4.15
N ASP A 153 16.21 1.72 -4.64
CA ASP A 153 17.37 0.83 -4.74
C ASP A 153 17.88 0.44 -3.36
N TRP A 154 17.96 1.41 -2.46
CA TRP A 154 18.28 1.15 -1.06
C TRP A 154 17.24 0.24 -0.39
N LEU A 155 15.94 0.48 -0.61
CA LEU A 155 14.86 -0.35 -0.08
C LEU A 155 14.88 -1.76 -0.66
N LEU A 156 15.20 -1.93 -1.95
CA LEU A 156 15.37 -3.26 -2.51
C LEU A 156 16.49 -4.00 -1.80
N GLU A 157 17.62 -3.36 -1.51
CA GLU A 157 18.78 -3.98 -0.89
C GLU A 157 18.61 -4.26 0.61
N HIS A 158 18.03 -3.32 1.36
CA HIS A 158 18.01 -3.33 2.84
C HIS A 158 16.59 -3.32 3.45
N GLY A 159 15.56 -3.15 2.62
CA GLY A 159 14.18 -3.03 3.07
C GLY A 159 13.56 -4.34 3.50
N ASP A 160 12.66 -4.28 4.48
CA ASP A 160 11.70 -5.35 4.72
C ASP A 160 10.59 -5.34 3.67
N GLU A 161 9.81 -6.43 3.59
CA GLU A 161 8.78 -6.56 2.56
C GLU A 161 7.73 -5.44 2.58
N PHE A 162 7.40 -4.94 3.77
CA PHE A 162 6.46 -3.84 3.95
C PHE A 162 7.02 -2.55 3.35
N SER A 163 8.26 -2.19 3.73
CA SER A 163 8.92 -0.96 3.30
C SER A 163 9.18 -0.98 1.79
N ILE A 164 9.58 -2.11 1.22
CA ILE A 164 9.68 -2.31 -0.23
C ILE A 164 8.30 -2.03 -0.87
N THR A 165 7.26 -2.73 -0.40
CA THR A 165 5.91 -2.62 -0.99
C THR A 165 5.37 -1.19 -0.93
N GLU A 166 5.53 -0.51 0.21
CA GLU A 166 5.06 0.88 0.38
C GLU A 166 5.89 1.87 -0.41
N GLY A 167 7.21 1.70 -0.48
CA GLY A 167 8.09 2.50 -1.33
C GLY A 167 7.62 2.48 -2.79
N PHE A 168 7.41 1.29 -3.35
CA PHE A 168 6.90 1.11 -4.71
C PHE A 168 5.48 1.65 -4.89
N ARG A 169 4.57 1.37 -3.95
CA ARG A 169 3.17 1.81 -4.02
C ARG A 169 3.05 3.33 -4.18
N ARG A 170 3.98 4.08 -3.58
CA ARG A 170 3.91 5.55 -3.48
C ARG A 170 4.75 6.28 -4.54
N SER A 171 5.76 5.62 -5.09
CA SER A 171 6.70 6.24 -6.04
C SER A 171 6.39 5.95 -7.51
N VAL A 172 5.67 4.87 -7.82
CA VAL A 172 5.62 4.31 -9.19
C VAL A 172 5.19 5.32 -10.26
N ASN A 173 4.24 6.19 -9.95
CA ASN A 173 3.72 7.21 -10.88
C ASN A 173 4.62 8.45 -11.00
N ARG A 174 5.69 8.52 -10.20
CA ARG A 174 6.65 9.63 -10.10
C ARG A 174 8.03 9.24 -10.65
N MET A 175 8.23 7.98 -11.02
CA MET A 175 9.47 7.50 -11.59
C MET A 175 9.65 7.98 -13.04
N ASN A 176 10.91 8.18 -13.43
CA ASN A 176 11.28 8.58 -14.79
C ASN A 176 11.16 7.38 -15.74
N GLY A 177 9.96 7.19 -16.30
CA GLY A 177 9.67 6.21 -17.33
C GLY A 177 9.06 4.91 -16.81
N ARG A 178 7.98 4.48 -17.47
CA ARG A 178 7.18 3.30 -17.09
C ARG A 178 7.96 1.98 -17.14
N TRP A 179 8.86 1.82 -18.11
CA TRP A 179 9.71 0.64 -18.23
C TRP A 179 10.65 0.46 -17.04
N ARG A 180 11.27 1.54 -16.56
CA ARG A 180 12.14 1.47 -15.38
C ARG A 180 11.33 1.13 -14.13
N ALA A 181 10.18 1.78 -13.96
CA ALA A 181 9.27 1.47 -12.87
C ALA A 181 8.85 -0.01 -12.88
N GLN A 182 8.55 -0.54 -14.06
CA GLN A 182 8.21 -1.95 -14.24
C GLN A 182 9.34 -2.90 -13.82
N MET A 183 10.57 -2.68 -14.31
CA MET A 183 11.72 -3.53 -13.96
C MET A 183 11.98 -3.55 -12.46
N LYS A 184 11.85 -2.40 -11.80
CA LYS A 184 12.05 -2.28 -10.35
C LYS A 184 10.94 -3.00 -9.57
N ILE A 185 9.69 -2.98 -10.05
CA ILE A 185 8.61 -3.79 -9.46
C ILE A 185 8.88 -5.29 -9.64
N ASP A 186 9.41 -5.73 -10.78
CA ASP A 186 9.75 -7.15 -10.97
C ASP A 186 10.85 -7.60 -10.00
N GLN A 187 11.84 -6.74 -9.73
CA GLN A 187 12.84 -6.98 -8.68
C GLN A 187 12.19 -7.05 -7.29
N ALA A 188 11.26 -6.15 -6.98
CA ALA A 188 10.52 -6.17 -5.71
C ALA A 188 9.71 -7.46 -5.55
N LEU A 189 9.07 -7.94 -6.61
CA LEU A 189 8.32 -9.19 -6.63
C LEU A 189 9.23 -10.42 -6.42
N GLN A 190 10.53 -10.35 -6.66
CA GLN A 190 11.42 -11.46 -6.31
C GLN A 190 11.70 -11.53 -4.80
N LYS A 191 11.61 -10.38 -4.11
CA LYS A 191 11.90 -10.25 -2.68
C LYS A 191 10.67 -10.39 -1.78
N VAL A 192 9.52 -9.89 -2.21
CA VAL A 192 8.27 -9.92 -1.41
C VAL A 192 7.58 -11.28 -1.55
N ARG A 193 7.58 -12.03 -0.45
CA ARG A 193 6.96 -13.36 -0.32
C ARG A 193 5.56 -13.29 0.26
N HIS A 194 5.25 -12.31 1.12
CA HIS A 194 3.95 -12.22 1.76
C HIS A 194 2.82 -12.02 0.72
N PRO A 195 1.80 -12.90 0.66
CA PRO A 195 0.80 -12.88 -0.41
C PRO A 195 0.07 -11.55 -0.58
N LEU A 196 -0.30 -10.88 0.51
CA LEU A 196 -0.99 -9.59 0.45
C LEU A 196 -0.11 -8.44 -0.04
N LEU A 197 1.17 -8.43 0.36
CA LEU A 197 2.11 -7.40 -0.07
C LEU A 197 2.46 -7.61 -1.55
N ARG A 198 2.66 -8.87 -1.93
CA ARG A 198 2.81 -9.28 -3.33
C ARG A 198 1.61 -8.87 -4.18
N ALA A 199 0.38 -9.08 -3.70
CA ALA A 199 -0.82 -8.66 -4.42
C ALA A 199 -0.88 -7.13 -4.62
N ARG A 200 -0.41 -6.33 -3.64
CA ARG A 200 -0.28 -4.87 -3.79
C ARG A 200 0.72 -4.49 -4.89
N LEU A 201 1.90 -5.13 -4.93
CA LEU A 201 2.89 -4.92 -5.98
C LEU A 201 2.37 -5.33 -7.36
N LEU A 202 1.68 -6.49 -7.45
CA LEU A 202 1.07 -6.96 -8.69
C LEU A 202 -0.01 -5.99 -9.21
N ALA A 203 -0.78 -5.36 -8.32
CA ALA A 203 -1.76 -4.35 -8.74
C ALA A 203 -1.08 -3.10 -9.34
N ARG A 204 0.11 -2.73 -8.84
CA ARG A 204 0.92 -1.64 -9.43
C ARG A 204 1.58 -2.02 -10.74
N ARG A 205 2.08 -3.26 -10.84
CA ARG A 205 2.55 -3.84 -12.10
C ARG A 205 1.46 -3.76 -13.18
N LEU A 206 0.25 -4.19 -12.83
CA LEU A 206 -0.92 -4.15 -13.71
C LEU A 206 -1.27 -2.73 -14.15
N GLU A 207 -1.28 -1.76 -13.23
CA GLU A 207 -1.47 -0.33 -13.54
C GLU A 207 -0.47 0.17 -14.59
N ILE A 208 0.82 -0.10 -14.38
CA ILE A 208 1.88 0.33 -15.31
C ILE A 208 1.68 -0.31 -16.68
N TYR A 209 1.44 -1.62 -16.72
CA TYR A 209 1.29 -2.34 -17.98
C TYR A 209 0.07 -1.87 -18.77
N VAL A 210 -1.07 -1.65 -18.12
CA VAL A 210 -2.24 -1.11 -18.80
C VAL A 210 -1.96 0.29 -19.32
N LYS A 211 -1.32 1.18 -18.54
CA LYS A 211 -0.93 2.52 -19.03
C LYS A 211 0.02 2.45 -20.23
N MET A 212 1.02 1.57 -20.17
CA MET A 212 1.94 1.35 -21.29
C MET A 212 1.19 0.89 -22.53
N PHE A 213 0.29 -0.09 -22.38
CA PHE A 213 -0.53 -0.60 -23.47
C PHE A 213 -1.42 0.50 -24.09
N CYS A 214 -2.11 1.30 -23.28
CA CYS A 214 -2.96 2.40 -23.75
C CYS A 214 -2.18 3.50 -24.49
N GLU A 215 -0.91 3.70 -24.18
CA GLU A 215 -0.06 4.67 -24.90
C GLU A 215 0.44 4.12 -26.22
N GLN A 216 0.75 2.83 -26.23
CA GLN A 216 1.22 2.11 -27.40
C GLN A 216 0.14 1.98 -28.49
N THR A 217 -1.13 1.84 -28.11
CA THR A 217 -2.24 1.84 -29.09
C THR A 217 -2.35 3.16 -29.85
N LYS A 218 -1.87 4.28 -29.28
CA LYS A 218 -1.90 5.61 -29.91
C LYS A 218 -0.72 5.88 -30.83
N ALA A 219 0.44 5.29 -30.54
CA ALA A 219 1.66 5.44 -31.33
C ALA A 219 2.00 4.09 -31.97
N TYR A 220 1.52 3.86 -33.20
CA TYR A 220 1.76 2.60 -33.91
C TYR A 220 3.27 2.37 -34.11
N ASP A 221 3.86 1.51 -33.28
CA ASP A 221 5.25 1.06 -33.38
C ASP A 221 5.28 -0.48 -33.57
N PRO A 222 5.81 -0.99 -34.70
CA PRO A 222 5.90 -2.43 -34.95
C PRO A 222 6.66 -3.24 -33.89
N LYS A 223 7.72 -2.68 -33.28
CA LYS A 223 8.51 -3.37 -32.23
C LYS A 223 7.72 -3.56 -30.94
N VAL A 224 6.74 -2.68 -30.72
CA VAL A 224 5.87 -2.70 -29.56
C VAL A 224 4.81 -3.80 -29.65
N ASN A 225 4.41 -4.17 -30.87
CA ASN A 225 3.40 -5.22 -31.07
C ASN A 225 3.93 -6.61 -30.67
N GLU A 226 5.25 -6.84 -30.73
CA GLU A 226 5.89 -8.05 -30.21
C GLU A 226 5.83 -8.13 -28.68
N GLN A 227 5.91 -6.99 -27.99
CA GLN A 227 5.84 -6.91 -26.53
C GLN A 227 4.40 -7.02 -26.00
N LYS A 228 3.41 -6.76 -26.85
CA LYS A 228 1.99 -6.83 -26.50
C LYS A 228 1.61 -8.18 -25.93
N GLY A 229 2.07 -9.28 -26.52
CA GLY A 229 1.79 -10.64 -26.04
C GLY A 229 2.29 -10.88 -24.62
N VAL A 230 3.55 -10.52 -24.36
CA VAL A 230 4.21 -10.65 -23.06
C VAL A 230 3.53 -9.80 -21.99
N ILE A 231 3.18 -8.55 -22.34
CA ILE A 231 2.47 -7.64 -21.43
C ILE A 231 1.09 -8.22 -21.08
N MET A 232 0.35 -8.72 -22.07
CA MET A 232 -0.99 -9.31 -21.86
C MET A 232 -0.95 -10.56 -20.99
N GLU A 233 0.05 -11.43 -21.16
CA GLU A 233 0.26 -12.60 -20.31
C GLU A 233 0.55 -12.17 -18.87
N ALA A 234 1.47 -11.23 -18.68
CA ALA A 234 1.81 -10.74 -17.35
C ALA A 234 0.65 -10.03 -16.64
N ILE A 235 -0.20 -9.32 -17.38
CA ILE A 235 -1.46 -8.74 -16.88
C ILE A 235 -2.40 -9.85 -16.38
N ARG A 236 -2.61 -10.91 -17.17
CA ARG A 236 -3.51 -12.03 -16.81
C ARG A 236 -3.00 -12.79 -15.58
N ASP A 237 -1.70 -13.03 -15.51
CA ASP A 237 -1.08 -13.70 -14.36
C ASP A 237 -1.20 -12.87 -13.09
N ALA A 238 -0.91 -11.57 -13.17
CA ALA A 238 -1.08 -10.64 -12.05
C ALA A 238 -2.54 -10.62 -11.58
N PHE A 239 -3.49 -10.48 -12.50
CA PHE A 239 -4.92 -10.47 -12.19
C PHE A 239 -5.38 -11.78 -11.54
N SER A 240 -5.02 -12.93 -12.11
CA SER A 240 -5.34 -14.26 -11.57
C SER A 240 -4.81 -14.46 -10.16
N THR A 241 -3.56 -14.05 -9.92
CA THR A 241 -2.91 -14.13 -8.61
C THR A 241 -3.62 -13.25 -7.57
N ILE A 242 -3.89 -11.99 -7.92
CA ILE A 242 -4.58 -11.04 -7.03
C ILE A 242 -5.98 -11.57 -6.68
N LYS A 243 -6.73 -12.05 -7.67
CA LYS A 243 -8.09 -12.57 -7.49
C LYS A 243 -8.14 -13.74 -6.51
N LYS A 244 -7.13 -14.61 -6.51
CA LYS A 244 -7.03 -15.76 -5.59
C LYS A 244 -6.49 -15.40 -4.21
N THR A 245 -5.95 -14.20 -4.01
CA THR A 245 -5.34 -13.79 -2.75
C THR A 245 -6.41 -13.34 -1.76
N SER A 246 -6.69 -14.17 -0.75
CA SER A 246 -7.64 -13.84 0.32
C SER A 246 -7.20 -12.58 1.08
N GLY A 247 -8.15 -11.66 1.34
CA GLY A 247 -7.90 -10.39 2.03
C GLY A 247 -7.28 -9.27 1.18
N ALA A 248 -6.93 -9.53 -0.09
CA ALA A 248 -6.37 -8.54 -1.00
C ALA A 248 -7.43 -7.64 -1.66
N ILE A 249 -8.41 -7.14 -0.89
CA ILE A 249 -9.60 -6.46 -1.42
C ILE A 249 -9.26 -5.26 -2.30
N GLU A 250 -8.41 -4.34 -1.83
CA GLU A 250 -8.04 -3.15 -2.60
C GLU A 250 -7.24 -3.49 -3.87
N PRO A 251 -6.23 -4.38 -3.83
CA PRO A 251 -5.63 -4.94 -5.03
C PRO A 251 -6.63 -5.58 -6.00
N GLN A 252 -7.63 -6.31 -5.49
CA GLN A 252 -8.68 -6.94 -6.31
C GLN A 252 -9.55 -5.90 -7.01
N VAL A 253 -10.06 -4.90 -6.29
CA VAL A 253 -10.83 -3.79 -6.90
C VAL A 253 -10.01 -3.10 -8.00
N SER A 254 -8.75 -2.78 -7.68
CA SER A 254 -7.85 -2.14 -8.64
C SER A 254 -7.61 -3.02 -9.87
N SER A 255 -7.47 -4.33 -9.68
CA SER A 255 -7.19 -5.24 -10.79
C SER A 255 -8.39 -5.43 -11.72
N TYR A 256 -9.60 -5.50 -11.18
CA TYR A 256 -10.83 -5.47 -11.98
C TYR A 256 -10.96 -4.16 -12.76
N PHE A 257 -10.68 -3.01 -12.11
CA PHE A 257 -10.70 -1.72 -12.79
C PHE A 257 -9.71 -1.66 -13.97
N TYR A 258 -8.46 -2.07 -13.78
CA TYR A 258 -7.45 -2.06 -14.84
C TYR A 258 -7.76 -3.07 -15.96
N MET A 259 -8.36 -4.22 -15.65
CA MET A 259 -8.86 -5.15 -16.68
C MET A 259 -9.99 -4.55 -17.50
N GLY A 260 -10.86 -3.75 -16.88
CA GLY A 260 -11.91 -3.02 -17.58
C GLY A 260 -11.34 -2.02 -18.59
N LEU A 261 -10.33 -1.24 -18.17
CA LEU A 261 -9.62 -0.31 -19.06
C LEU A 261 -8.99 -1.04 -20.25
N LEU A 262 -8.33 -2.17 -20.00
CA LEU A 262 -7.72 -2.97 -21.04
C LEU A 262 -8.73 -3.49 -22.07
N TYR A 263 -9.88 -4.02 -21.61
CA TYR A 263 -10.93 -4.47 -22.52
C TYR A 263 -11.58 -3.33 -23.30
N ALA A 264 -11.70 -2.15 -22.71
CA ALA A 264 -12.19 -0.97 -23.42
C ALA A 264 -11.25 -0.56 -24.56
N GLU A 265 -9.93 -0.59 -24.33
CA GLU A 265 -8.92 -0.32 -25.38
C GLU A 265 -8.90 -1.38 -26.49
N GLU A 266 -9.29 -2.62 -26.18
CA GLU A 266 -9.48 -3.68 -27.18
C GLU A 266 -10.86 -3.65 -27.86
N SER A 267 -11.66 -2.59 -27.67
CA SER A 267 -13.04 -2.45 -28.16
C SER A 267 -13.99 -3.58 -27.73
N LYS A 268 -13.69 -4.24 -26.60
CA LYS A 268 -14.53 -5.29 -26.00
C LYS A 268 -15.44 -4.68 -24.94
N ASN A 269 -16.33 -3.78 -25.37
CA ASN A 269 -17.14 -2.91 -24.49
C ASN A 269 -17.92 -3.69 -23.42
N GLU A 270 -18.54 -4.82 -23.76
CA GLU A 270 -19.31 -5.62 -22.80
C GLU A 270 -18.42 -6.29 -21.73
N SER A 271 -17.25 -6.78 -22.15
CA SER A 271 -16.25 -7.31 -21.20
C SER A 271 -15.70 -6.21 -20.29
N ALA A 272 -15.50 -5.01 -20.81
CA ALA A 272 -15.08 -3.85 -20.03
C ALA A 272 -16.12 -3.48 -18.97
N ARG A 273 -17.40 -3.37 -19.36
CA ARG A 273 -18.52 -3.12 -18.43
C ARG A 273 -18.59 -4.16 -17.33
N THR A 274 -18.47 -5.44 -17.68
CA THR A 274 -18.47 -6.54 -16.70
C THR A 274 -17.36 -6.39 -15.66
N MET A 275 -16.13 -6.03 -16.09
CA MET A 275 -15.01 -5.83 -15.17
C MET A 275 -15.20 -4.59 -14.29
N PHE A 276 -15.69 -3.47 -14.83
CA PHE A 276 -15.98 -2.28 -14.05
C PHE A 276 -17.11 -2.49 -13.05
N ALA A 277 -18.18 -3.18 -13.44
CA ALA A 277 -19.28 -3.55 -12.54
C ALA A 277 -18.76 -4.38 -11.36
N LYS A 278 -17.86 -5.34 -11.61
CA LYS A 278 -17.25 -6.13 -10.53
C LYS A 278 -16.36 -5.29 -9.61
N ALA A 279 -15.63 -4.32 -10.14
CA ALA A 279 -14.86 -3.39 -9.33
C ALA A 279 -15.76 -2.55 -8.42
N ILE A 280 -16.91 -2.07 -8.91
CA ILE A 280 -17.91 -1.31 -8.14
C ILE A 280 -18.51 -2.17 -7.03
N GLU A 281 -18.98 -3.37 -7.37
CA GLU A 281 -19.59 -4.31 -6.43
C GLU A 281 -18.69 -4.55 -5.21
N ILE A 282 -17.42 -4.87 -5.45
CA ILE A 282 -16.46 -5.10 -4.36
C ILE A 282 -16.14 -3.78 -3.64
N ALA A 283 -15.95 -2.68 -4.36
CA ALA A 283 -15.61 -1.39 -3.76
C ALA A 283 -16.70 -0.88 -2.80
N GLU A 284 -17.99 -1.03 -3.16
CA GLU A 284 -19.11 -0.61 -2.33
C GLU A 284 -19.20 -1.42 -1.03
N VAL A 285 -19.05 -2.75 -1.11
CA VAL A 285 -19.08 -3.65 0.05
C VAL A 285 -18.00 -3.27 1.07
N TYR A 286 -16.85 -2.78 0.62
CA TYR A 286 -15.70 -2.48 1.48
C TYR A 286 -15.42 -0.97 1.65
N GLY A 287 -16.34 -0.10 1.22
CA GLY A 287 -16.22 1.36 1.42
C GLY A 287 -15.09 2.04 0.65
N LEU A 288 -14.74 1.54 -0.54
CA LEU A 288 -13.70 2.07 -1.43
C LEU A 288 -14.30 3.01 -2.50
N SER A 289 -15.08 4.01 -2.08
CA SER A 289 -15.90 4.87 -2.96
C SER A 289 -15.14 5.49 -4.13
N GLY A 290 -13.92 6.00 -3.89
CA GLY A 290 -13.13 6.66 -4.93
C GLY A 290 -12.76 5.77 -6.13
N LEU A 291 -12.64 4.44 -5.95
CA LEU A 291 -12.45 3.51 -7.07
C LEU A 291 -13.78 3.15 -7.75
N ALA A 292 -14.86 3.05 -6.98
CA ALA A 292 -16.20 2.83 -7.53
C ALA A 292 -16.61 4.00 -8.45
N ASP A 293 -16.37 5.24 -8.05
CA ASP A 293 -16.71 6.43 -8.82
C ASP A 293 -15.93 6.51 -10.14
N LYS A 294 -14.63 6.15 -10.11
CA LYS A 294 -13.82 6.03 -11.32
C LYS A 294 -14.37 4.95 -12.26
N ALA A 295 -14.71 3.78 -11.72
CA ALA A 295 -15.28 2.70 -12.52
C ALA A 295 -16.64 3.07 -13.14
N ARG A 296 -17.52 3.78 -12.41
CA ARG A 296 -18.80 4.29 -12.95
C ARG A 296 -18.58 5.29 -14.09
N THR A 297 -17.60 6.18 -13.93
CA THR A 297 -17.21 7.15 -14.97
C THR A 297 -16.77 6.42 -16.26
N GLU A 298 -15.97 5.38 -16.13
CA GLU A 298 -15.52 4.58 -17.27
C GLU A 298 -16.65 3.76 -17.91
N ILE A 299 -17.61 3.21 -17.14
CA ILE A 299 -18.81 2.58 -17.71
C ILE A 299 -19.58 3.57 -18.58
N HIS A 300 -19.81 4.79 -18.08
CA HIS A 300 -20.52 5.82 -18.84
C HIS A 300 -19.77 6.17 -20.13
N ARG A 301 -18.44 6.33 -20.08
CA ARG A 301 -17.60 6.58 -21.25
C ARG A 301 -17.71 5.46 -22.29
N VAL A 302 -17.60 4.20 -21.87
CA VAL A 302 -17.69 3.03 -22.76
C VAL A 302 -19.08 2.96 -23.42
N SER A 303 -20.15 3.31 -22.70
CA SER A 303 -21.50 3.33 -23.26
C SER A 303 -21.77 4.42 -24.30
N GLN A 304 -20.94 5.46 -24.38
CA GLN A 304 -21.05 6.49 -25.42
C GLN A 304 -20.35 6.09 -26.73
N LEU A 305 -19.62 4.97 -26.75
CA LEU A 305 -18.90 4.46 -27.92
C LEU A 305 -19.72 3.45 -28.74
N GLU A 306 -20.96 3.16 -28.33
CA GLU A 306 -21.95 2.34 -29.04
C GLU A 306 -22.83 3.19 -29.96
#